data_AF-A0A938GQ15-F1
#
_entry.id   AF-A0A938GQ15-F1
#
_cell.length_a   1.000
_cell.length_b   1.000
_cell.length_c   1.000
_cell.angle_alpha   90.00
_cell.angle_beta   90.00
_cell.angle_gamma   90.00
#
_symmetry.space_group_name_H-M   'P 1'
#
loop_
_entity.id
_entity.type
_entity.pdbx_description
1 polymer ?
#
loop_
_entity_poly.entity_id
_entity_poly.type
_entity_poly.pdbx_seq_one_letter_code
_entity_poly.pdbx_strand_id
1 'polypeptide(L)'
;MAANILLQSSAMAIVATGMTFVLLTAGVDLSVGSVMFVAVALAGKMIFQGFPLWIAFLAAMGVGVVAGAINAVFIIRLRIVAFIVTLAMLFVGRGFGLWLTNTLAMNMPEAVTQLGAARLWGLPLPVIVFAAVCLAAHLVLTRTPFDRQVYAVG
;
A
#
# COMPACT_ATOMS: atom_id res chain seq x y z
N MET A 1 -3.90 -6.38 25.17
CA MET A 1 -2.70 -5.60 24.79
C MET A 1 -1.93 -6.27 23.64
N ALA A 2 -1.45 -7.50 23.76
CA ALA A 2 -0.71 -8.20 22.68
C ALA A 2 -1.43 -8.29 21.33
N ALA A 3 -2.73 -8.63 21.31
CA ALA A 3 -3.51 -8.69 20.08
C ALA A 3 -3.64 -7.34 19.36
N ASN A 4 -3.65 -6.23 20.11
CA ASN A 4 -3.75 -4.89 19.54
C ASN A 4 -2.42 -4.42 18.95
N ILE A 5 -1.30 -4.83 19.57
CA ILE A 5 0.05 -4.63 19.03
C ILE A 5 0.18 -5.38 17.70
N LEU A 6 -0.19 -6.67 17.66
CA LEU A 6 -0.16 -7.47 16.44
C LEU A 6 -0.99 -6.85 15.31
N LEU A 7 -2.19 -6.35 15.63
CA LEU A 7 -3.07 -5.73 14.63
C LEU A 7 -2.44 -4.47 14.02
N GLN A 8 -1.89 -3.57 14.85
CA GLN A 8 -1.21 -2.36 14.36
C GLN A 8 0.09 -2.68 13.61
N SER A 9 0.90 -3.61 14.13
CA SER A 9 2.15 -4.03 13.49
C SER A 9 1.92 -4.70 12.15
N SER A 10 0.80 -5.41 11.96
CA SER A 10 0.48 -6.09 10.70
C SER A 10 0.38 -5.12 9.53
N ALA A 11 -0.23 -3.95 9.72
CA ALA A 11 -0.35 -2.94 8.67
C ALA A 11 1.04 -2.44 8.22
N MET A 12 1.92 -2.13 9.18
CA MET A 12 3.30 -1.74 8.86
C MET A 12 4.09 -2.89 8.23
N ALA A 13 3.87 -4.13 8.67
CA ALA A 13 4.58 -5.29 8.15
C ALA A 13 4.21 -5.61 6.68
N ILE A 14 2.94 -5.42 6.30
CA ILE A 14 2.49 -5.52 4.90
C ILE A 14 3.23 -4.50 4.04
N VAL A 15 3.28 -3.24 4.49
CA VAL A 15 3.98 -2.18 3.78
C VAL A 15 5.49 -2.48 3.69
N ALA A 16 6.09 -2.92 4.79
CA ALA A 16 7.50 -3.31 4.81
C ALA A 16 7.81 -4.44 3.82
N THR A 17 6.89 -5.41 3.67
CA THR A 17 7.00 -6.49 2.68
C THR A 17 6.95 -5.95 1.25
N GLY A 18 6.15 -4.91 0.97
CA GLY A 18 6.23 -4.22 -0.32
C GLY A 18 7.57 -3.52 -0.53
N MET A 19 8.06 -2.84 0.52
CA MET A 19 9.33 -2.11 0.49
C MET A 19 10.55 -2.99 0.27
N THR A 20 10.51 -4.28 0.61
CA THR A 20 11.63 -5.19 0.28
C THR A 20 11.89 -5.23 -1.22
N PHE A 21 10.86 -5.21 -2.06
CA PHE A 21 11.04 -5.20 -3.52
C PHE A 21 11.73 -3.93 -4.01
N VAL A 22 11.41 -2.77 -3.43
CA VAL A 22 12.04 -1.48 -3.77
C VAL A 22 13.52 -1.50 -3.37
N LEU A 23 13.81 -2.00 -2.18
CA LEU A 23 15.18 -2.07 -1.65
C LEU A 23 16.04 -3.07 -2.43
N LEU A 24 15.46 -4.19 -2.87
CA LEU A 24 16.16 -5.17 -3.71
C LEU A 24 16.62 -4.57 -5.05
N THR A 25 15.93 -3.55 -5.56
CA THR A 25 16.36 -2.79 -6.76
C THR A 25 17.31 -1.62 -6.45
N ALA A 26 17.94 -1.60 -5.27
CA ALA A 26 18.76 -0.50 -4.75
C ALA A 26 18.03 0.87 -4.76
N GLY A 27 16.69 0.85 -4.71
CA GLY A 27 15.83 2.03 -4.76
C GLY A 27 15.46 2.55 -3.38
N VAL A 28 14.83 3.73 -3.36
CA VAL A 28 14.22 4.31 -2.17
C VAL A 28 12.82 4.80 -2.52
N ASP A 29 11.83 4.48 -1.70
CA ASP A 29 10.46 4.99 -1.85
C ASP A 29 9.97 5.68 -0.59
N LEU A 30 9.91 7.01 -0.65
CA LEU A 30 9.34 7.86 0.40
C LEU A 30 7.83 8.05 0.23
N SER A 31 7.27 7.76 -0.95
CA SER A 31 5.90 8.09 -1.32
C SER A 31 4.86 7.15 -0.71
N VAL A 32 5.27 5.99 -0.20
CA VAL A 32 4.35 4.92 0.24
C VAL A 32 3.29 5.42 1.23
N GLY A 33 3.68 6.29 2.17
CA GLY A 33 2.74 6.88 3.12
C GLY A 33 1.68 7.77 2.46
N SER A 34 2.06 8.62 1.49
CA SER A 34 1.09 9.46 0.78
C SER A 34 0.22 8.66 -0.17
N VAL A 35 0.78 7.64 -0.85
CA VAL A 35 0.02 6.75 -1.73
C VAL A 35 -1.01 5.97 -0.94
N MET A 36 -0.64 5.46 0.25
CA MET A 36 -1.57 4.80 1.16
C MET A 36 -2.68 5.76 1.63
N PHE A 37 -2.33 7.02 1.93
CA PHE A 37 -3.32 8.04 2.26
C PHE A 37 -4.31 8.28 1.12
N VAL A 38 -3.84 8.46 -0.12
CA VAL A 38 -4.73 8.64 -1.29
C VAL A 38 -5.61 7.40 -1.51
N ALA A 39 -5.05 6.20 -1.40
CA ALA A 39 -5.79 4.95 -1.61
C ALA A 39 -6.94 4.81 -0.60
N VAL A 40 -6.67 5.05 0.69
CA VAL A 40 -7.69 5.02 1.74
C VAL A 40 -8.69 6.16 1.58
N ALA A 41 -8.23 7.35 1.20
CA ALA A 41 -9.10 8.49 0.98
C ALA A 41 -10.10 8.25 -0.15
N LEU A 42 -9.63 7.66 -1.26
CA LEU A 42 -10.46 7.31 -2.41
C LEU A 42 -11.46 6.22 -2.05
N ALA A 43 -10.99 5.12 -1.44
CA ALA A 43 -11.88 4.03 -1.01
C ALA A 43 -12.94 4.54 -0.04
N GLY A 44 -12.55 5.33 0.97
CA GLY A 44 -13.48 5.94 1.92
C GLY A 44 -14.55 6.76 1.22
N LYS A 45 -14.16 7.66 0.32
CA LYS A 45 -15.09 8.49 -0.47
C LYS A 45 -16.06 7.65 -1.29
N MET A 46 -15.59 6.59 -1.95
CA MET A 46 -16.44 5.68 -2.72
C MET A 46 -17.47 4.97 -1.83
N ILE A 47 -17.04 4.48 -0.66
CA ILE A 47 -17.96 3.80 0.26
C ILE A 47 -19.02 4.78 0.79
N PHE A 48 -18.66 6.02 1.11
CA PHE A 48 -19.63 7.06 1.49
C PHE A 48 -20.62 7.40 0.37
N GLN A 49 -20.20 7.25 -0.89
CA GLN A 49 -21.08 7.41 -2.05
C GLN A 49 -21.95 6.17 -2.32
N GLY A 50 -21.90 5.15 -1.47
CA GLY A 50 -22.70 3.93 -1.57
C GLY A 50 -22.13 2.85 -2.49
N PHE A 51 -20.89 3.01 -2.97
CA PHE A 51 -20.24 1.94 -3.73
C PHE A 51 -19.98 0.72 -2.84
N PRO A 52 -20.09 -0.51 -3.37
CA PRO A 52 -19.81 -1.71 -2.62
C PRO A 52 -18.33 -1.82 -2.25
N LEU A 53 -18.07 -2.44 -1.09
CA LEU A 53 -16.76 -2.52 -0.45
C LEU A 53 -15.66 -3.08 -1.37
N TRP A 54 -16.00 -4.11 -2.16
CA TRP A 54 -15.05 -4.76 -3.06
C TRP A 54 -14.58 -3.84 -4.20
N ILE A 55 -15.44 -2.96 -4.72
CA ILE A 55 -15.06 -1.97 -5.74
C ILE A 55 -14.11 -0.94 -5.13
N ALA A 56 -14.40 -0.47 -3.91
CA ALA A 56 -13.54 0.47 -3.20
C ALA A 56 -12.15 -0.11 -2.93
N PHE A 57 -12.04 -1.40 -2.61
CA PHE A 57 -10.74 -2.07 -2.46
C PHE A 57 -9.98 -2.19 -3.78
N LEU A 58 -10.65 -2.55 -4.87
CA LEU A 58 -10.03 -2.59 -6.20
C LEU A 58 -9.51 -1.21 -6.61
N ALA A 59 -10.28 -0.15 -6.35
CA ALA A 59 -9.86 1.23 -6.60
C ALA A 59 -8.63 1.62 -5.76
N ALA A 60 -8.60 1.28 -4.47
CA ALA A 60 -7.45 1.52 -3.60
C ALA A 60 -6.18 0.79 -4.10
N MET A 61 -6.30 -0.47 -4.52
CA MET A 61 -5.16 -1.19 -5.12
C MET A 61 -4.71 -0.53 -6.42
N GLY A 62 -5.66 -0.07 -7.24
CA GLY A 62 -5.39 0.68 -8.46
C GLY A 62 -4.56 1.94 -8.22
N VAL A 63 -4.82 2.69 -7.14
CA VAL A 63 -4.01 3.87 -6.76
C VAL A 63 -2.55 3.47 -6.55
N GLY A 64 -2.29 2.39 -5.82
CA GLY A 64 -0.93 1.90 -5.59
C GLY A 64 -0.22 1.52 -6.88
N VAL A 65 -0.91 0.79 -7.77
CA VAL A 65 -0.36 0.39 -9.08
C VAL A 65 -0.05 1.61 -9.95
N VAL A 66 -0.96 2.58 -10.03
CA VAL A 66 -0.78 3.80 -10.82
C VAL A 66 0.36 4.65 -10.27
N ALA A 67 0.41 4.87 -8.95
CA ALA A 67 1.49 5.61 -8.31
C ALA A 67 2.86 4.95 -8.54
N GLY A 68 2.95 3.63 -8.36
CA GLY A 68 4.17 2.86 -8.62
C GLY A 68 4.60 2.93 -10.08
N ALA A 69 3.65 2.80 -11.02
CA ALA A 69 3.92 2.92 -12.45
C ALA A 69 4.42 4.31 -12.83
N ILE A 70 3.81 5.38 -12.28
CA ILE A 70 4.28 6.76 -12.46
C ILE A 70 5.73 6.87 -11.98
N ASN A 71 6.02 6.47 -10.75
CA ASN A 71 7.38 6.50 -10.20
C ASN A 71 8.36 5.73 -11.10
N ALA A 72 8.00 4.51 -11.52
CA ALA A 72 8.82 3.68 -12.38
C ALA A 72 9.11 4.34 -13.74
N VAL A 73 8.12 5.00 -14.36
CA VAL A 73 8.31 5.73 -15.63
C VAL A 73 9.32 6.87 -15.46
N PHE A 74 9.19 7.69 -14.41
CA PHE A 74 10.12 8.79 -14.17
C PHE A 74 11.54 8.31 -13.86
N ILE A 75 11.68 7.21 -13.12
CA ILE A 75 12.99 6.65 -12.78
C ILE A 75 13.64 6.00 -14.00
N ILE A 76 12.91 5.13 -14.71
CA ILE A 76 13.48 4.29 -15.77
C ILE A 76 13.61 5.06 -17.10
N ARG A 77 12.55 5.75 -17.55
CA ARG A 77 12.55 6.45 -18.84
C ARG A 77 13.26 7.79 -18.78
N LEU A 78 13.01 8.56 -17.72
CA LEU A 78 13.54 9.92 -17.58
C LEU A 78 14.85 9.98 -16.80
N ARG A 79 15.32 8.84 -16.26
CA ARG A 79 16.60 8.69 -15.54
C ARG A 79 16.74 9.66 -14.37
N ILE A 80 15.63 9.99 -13.72
CA ILE A 80 15.63 10.81 -12.51
C ILE A 80 15.93 9.91 -11.31
N VAL A 81 16.73 10.40 -10.37
CA VAL A 81 17.09 9.68 -9.14
C VAL A 81 15.81 9.31 -8.35
N ALA A 82 15.69 8.04 -7.95
CA ALA A 82 14.49 7.49 -7.29
C ALA A 82 14.04 8.27 -6.05
N PHE A 83 15.00 8.74 -5.25
CA PHE A 83 14.73 9.59 -4.09
C PHE A 83 13.94 10.85 -4.45
N ILE A 84 14.31 11.54 -5.53
CA ILE A 84 13.66 12.79 -5.95
C ILE A 84 12.24 12.50 -6.45
N VAL A 85 12.07 11.46 -7.26
CA VAL A 85 10.76 11.08 -7.82
C VAL A 85 9.79 10.70 -6.70
N THR A 86 10.23 9.87 -5.75
CA THR A 86 9.35 9.40 -4.67
C THR A 86 9.09 10.49 -3.63
N LEU A 87 10.03 11.42 -3.41
CA LEU A 87 9.79 12.62 -2.62
C LEU A 87 8.79 13.58 -3.31
N ALA A 88 8.88 13.76 -4.64
CA ALA A 88 7.87 14.52 -5.37
C ALA A 88 6.48 13.87 -5.28
N MET A 89 6.41 12.55 -5.46
CA MET A 89 5.17 11.78 -5.32
C MET A 89 4.63 11.80 -3.88
N LEU A 90 5.51 11.89 -2.87
CA LEU A 90 5.10 12.12 -1.49
C LEU A 90 4.28 13.40 -1.36
N PHE A 91 4.76 14.52 -1.89
CA PHE A 91 4.06 15.81 -1.84
C PHE A 91 2.79 15.83 -2.69
N VAL A 92 2.85 15.32 -3.92
CA VAL A 92 1.69 15.24 -4.82
C VAL A 92 0.59 14.38 -4.20
N GLY A 93 0.93 13.17 -3.73
CA GLY A 93 -0.03 12.29 -3.08
C GLY A 93 -0.61 12.91 -1.82
N ARG A 94 0.21 13.59 -1.01
CA ARG A 94 -0.27 14.25 0.22
C ARG A 94 -1.24 15.38 -0.11
N GLY A 95 -0.91 16.24 -1.07
CA GLY A 95 -1.78 17.31 -1.52
C GLY A 95 -3.09 16.78 -2.12
N PHE A 96 -3.00 15.76 -2.97
CA PHE A 96 -4.17 15.15 -3.59
C PHE A 96 -5.08 14.46 -2.56
N GLY A 97 -4.50 13.75 -1.60
CA GLY A 97 -5.26 13.13 -0.52
C GLY A 97 -5.98 14.18 0.34
N LEU A 98 -5.32 15.28 0.70
CA LEU A 98 -5.94 16.37 1.45
C LEU A 98 -7.08 17.03 0.68
N TRP A 99 -6.90 17.22 -0.63
CA TRP A 99 -7.98 17.71 -1.50
C TRP A 99 -9.16 16.73 -1.54
N LEU A 100 -8.88 15.42 -1.62
CA LEU A 100 -9.91 14.38 -1.68
C LEU A 100 -10.72 14.28 -0.38
N THR A 101 -10.08 14.49 0.78
CA THR A 101 -10.72 14.47 2.09
C THR A 101 -11.23 15.83 2.57
N ASN A 102 -11.07 16.89 1.76
CA ASN A 102 -11.31 18.28 2.17
C ASN A 102 -10.60 18.65 3.48
N THR A 103 -9.40 18.10 3.72
CA THR A 103 -8.62 18.29 4.96
C THR A 103 -9.30 17.79 6.24
N LEU A 104 -10.41 17.04 6.12
CA LEU A 104 -11.13 16.49 7.25
C LEU A 104 -10.70 15.05 7.54
N ALA A 105 -10.75 14.68 8.82
CA ALA A 105 -10.64 13.28 9.22
C ALA A 105 -11.91 12.54 8.78
N MET A 106 -11.74 11.44 8.04
CA MET A 106 -12.85 10.60 7.61
C MET A 106 -13.03 9.44 8.57
N ASN A 107 -14.15 9.43 9.30
CA ASN A 107 -14.54 8.30 10.14
C ASN A 107 -15.02 7.16 9.24
N MET A 108 -14.20 6.13 9.05
CA MET A 108 -14.55 5.03 8.15
C MET A 108 -15.88 4.37 8.54
N PRO A 109 -16.72 4.01 7.56
CA PRO A 109 -17.98 3.31 7.81
C PRO A 109 -17.80 2.03 8.61
N GLU A 110 -18.82 1.66 9.39
CA GLU A 110 -18.78 0.47 10.25
C GLU A 110 -18.41 -0.82 9.50
N ALA A 111 -18.83 -0.96 8.25
CA ALA A 111 -18.46 -2.12 7.43
C ALA A 111 -16.93 -2.27 7.26
N VAL A 112 -16.19 -1.16 7.14
CA VAL A 112 -14.72 -1.17 7.02
C VAL A 112 -14.08 -1.47 8.38
N THR A 113 -14.58 -0.84 9.44
CA THR A 113 -14.01 -1.01 10.79
C THR A 113 -14.29 -2.41 11.34
N GLN A 114 -15.47 -2.97 11.07
CA GLN A 114 -15.81 -4.37 11.38
C GLN A 114 -14.91 -5.34 10.62
N LEU A 115 -14.62 -5.09 9.34
CA LEU A 115 -13.69 -5.93 8.57
C LEU A 115 -12.26 -5.86 9.14
N GLY A 116 -11.79 -4.68 9.54
CA GLY A 116 -10.49 -4.51 10.19
C GLY A 116 -10.41 -5.16 11.58
N ALA A 117 -11.53 -5.23 12.30
CA ALA A 117 -11.64 -5.87 13.61
C ALA A 117 -12.01 -7.37 13.54
N ALA A 118 -12.36 -7.87 12.35
CA ALA A 118 -12.81 -9.24 12.15
C ALA A 118 -11.73 -10.24 12.58
N ARG A 119 -12.17 -11.38 13.10
CA ARG A 119 -11.29 -12.48 13.52
C ARG A 119 -11.68 -13.77 12.83
N LEU A 120 -10.69 -14.45 12.26
CA LEU A 120 -10.82 -15.82 11.77
C LEU A 120 -9.97 -16.73 12.65
N TRP A 121 -10.56 -17.84 13.12
CA TRP A 121 -9.85 -18.83 13.96
C TRP A 121 -9.14 -18.21 15.18
N GLY A 122 -9.72 -17.16 15.75
CA GLY A 122 -9.15 -16.42 16.90
C GLY A 122 -8.07 -15.39 16.55
N LEU A 123 -7.62 -15.33 15.29
CA LEU A 123 -6.61 -14.38 14.81
C LEU A 123 -7.26 -13.17 14.12
N PRO A 124 -6.76 -11.93 14.33
CA PRO A 124 -7.22 -10.76 13.60
C PRO A 124 -6.99 -10.93 12.08
N LEU A 125 -7.99 -10.57 11.29
CA LEU A 125 -7.94 -10.66 9.82
C LEU A 125 -6.73 -9.92 9.22
N PRO A 126 -6.29 -8.74 9.70
CA PRO A 126 -5.07 -8.08 9.22
C PRO A 126 -3.79 -8.92 9.38
N VAL A 127 -3.71 -9.74 10.44
CA VAL A 127 -2.55 -10.64 10.68
C VAL A 127 -2.53 -11.75 9.62
N ILE A 128 -3.70 -12.29 9.28
CA ILE A 128 -3.85 -13.33 8.26
C ILE A 128 -3.49 -12.77 6.87
N VAL A 129 -3.98 -11.56 6.56
CA VAL A 129 -3.63 -10.86 5.31
C VAL A 129 -2.12 -10.61 5.24
N PHE A 130 -1.51 -10.15 6.34
CA PHE A 130 -0.05 -10.01 6.42
C PHE A 130 0.67 -11.32 6.11
N ALA A 131 0.30 -12.42 6.77
CA ALA A 131 0.92 -13.73 6.54
C ALA A 131 0.76 -14.17 5.07
N ALA A 132 -0.41 -13.96 4.47
CA ALA A 132 -0.66 -14.27 3.07
C ALA A 132 0.20 -13.42 2.10
N VAL A 133 0.31 -12.11 2.36
CA VAL A 133 1.15 -11.19 1.55
C VAL A 133 2.63 -11.58 1.68
N CYS A 134 3.09 -11.87 2.89
CA CYS A 134 4.46 -12.31 3.14
C CYS A 134 4.76 -13.64 2.43
N LEU A 135 3.86 -14.62 2.52
CA LEU A 135 4.00 -15.89 1.82
C LEU A 135 4.01 -15.69 0.30
N ALA A 136 3.10 -14.88 -0.25
CA ALA A 136 3.07 -14.56 -1.67
C ALA A 136 4.38 -13.91 -2.13
N ALA A 137 4.87 -12.90 -1.39
CA ALA A 137 6.14 -12.24 -1.68
C ALA A 137 7.32 -13.22 -1.61
N HIS A 138 7.36 -14.09 -0.61
CA HIS A 138 8.40 -15.11 -0.47
C HIS A 138 8.38 -16.10 -1.64
N LEU A 139 7.20 -16.57 -2.06
CA LEU A 139 7.07 -17.46 -3.21
C LEU A 139 7.50 -16.78 -4.51
N VAL A 140 7.15 -15.51 -4.71
CA VAL A 140 7.60 -14.73 -5.87
C VAL A 140 9.13 -14.61 -5.85
N LEU A 141 9.74 -14.30 -4.71
CA LEU A 141 11.19 -14.10 -4.60
C LEU A 141 12.03 -15.39 -4.57
N THR A 142 11.43 -16.55 -4.35
CA THR A 142 12.20 -17.82 -4.24
C THR A 142 11.85 -18.84 -5.33
N ARG A 143 10.65 -18.75 -5.92
CA ARG A 143 10.13 -19.76 -6.86
C ARG A 143 9.86 -19.21 -8.25
N THR A 144 10.03 -17.91 -8.49
CA THR A 144 9.79 -17.31 -9.82
C THR A 144 11.07 -16.62 -10.33
N PRO A 145 11.30 -16.59 -11.66
CA PRO A 145 12.49 -15.96 -12.25
C PRO A 145 12.55 -14.44 -12.03
N PHE A 146 11.48 -13.85 -11.47
CA PHE A 146 11.45 -12.47 -11.05
C PHE A 146 12.55 -12.16 -10.02
N ASP A 147 12.94 -13.14 -9.21
CA ASP A 147 14.05 -13.03 -8.26
C ASP A 147 15.34 -12.56 -8.95
N ARG A 148 15.79 -13.30 -9.95
CA ARG A 148 17.02 -13.06 -10.71
C ARG A 148 16.95 -11.76 -11.48
N GLN A 149 15.78 -11.39 -11.98
CA GLN A 149 15.59 -10.13 -12.69
C GLN A 149 15.72 -8.93 -11.74
N VAL A 150 15.11 -9.01 -10.57
CA VAL A 150 15.18 -7.94 -9.55
C VAL A 150 16.62 -7.78 -9.06
N TYR A 151 17.30 -8.86 -8.72
CA TYR A 151 18.71 -8.83 -8.31
C TYR A 151 19.68 -8.42 -9.43
N ALA A 152 19.30 -8.54 -10.70
CA ALA A 152 20.14 -8.10 -11.82
C ALA A 152 20.02 -6.60 -12.10
N VAL A 153 18.90 -5.98 -11.70
CA VAL A 153 18.65 -4.54 -11.86
C VAL A 153 19.12 -3.75 -10.63
N GLY A 154 19.22 -4.41 -9.46
CA GLY A 154 19.71 -3.86 -8.19
C GLY A 154 21.19 -4.11 -7.94
#